data_AF-A0A418XE01-F1
#
_entry.id   AF-A0A418XE01-F1
#
_cell.length_a   1.000
_cell.length_b   1.000
_cell.length_c   1.000
_cell.angle_alpha   90.00
_cell.angle_beta   90.00
_cell.angle_gamma   90.00
#
_symmetry.space_group_name_H-M   'P 1'
#
loop_
_entity.id
_entity.type
_entity.pdbx_description
1 polymer ?
#
loop_
_entity_poly.entity_id
_entity_poly.type
_entity_poly.pdbx_seq_one_letter_code
_entity_poly.pdbx_strand_id
1 'polypeptide(L)' 'MRAALAEGPKRAVDLFGALFTREIGSDLLSFATREALATLNHLQLRGQVVADQDVSGVNWYRLDVRQLLAG' A
#
# COMPACT_ATOMS: atom_id res chain seq x y z
N MET A 1 -6.09 -3.55 -3.31
CA MET A 1 -4.95 -3.23 -2.40
C MET A 1 -4.80 -4.17 -1.20
N ARG A 2 -5.81 -4.37 -0.32
CA ARG A 2 -5.70 -5.32 0.81
C ARG A 2 -5.33 -6.75 0.38
N ALA A 3 -5.92 -7.26 -0.71
CA ALA A 3 -5.58 -8.56 -1.26
C ALA A 3 -4.09 -8.66 -1.66
N ALA A 4 -3.56 -7.63 -2.32
CA ALA A 4 -2.13 -7.57 -2.63
C ALA A 4 -1.27 -7.59 -1.34
N LEU A 5 -1.65 -6.82 -0.32
CA LEU A 5 -0.95 -6.82 0.98
C LEU A 5 -1.06 -8.14 1.75
N ALA A 6 -2.00 -9.04 1.40
CA ALA A 6 -2.09 -10.37 1.98
C ALA A 6 -0.98 -11.30 1.46
N GLU A 7 -0.37 -10.99 0.32
CA GLU A 7 0.76 -11.76 -0.24
C GLU A 7 2.10 -11.44 0.47
N GLY A 8 2.16 -10.33 1.21
CA GLY A 8 3.35 -9.90 1.95
C GLY A 8 3.54 -8.38 1.99
N PRO A 9 4.59 -7.89 2.68
CA PRO A 9 4.91 -6.47 2.72
C PRO A 9 5.22 -5.90 1.34
N LYS A 10 4.66 -4.73 1.02
CA LYS A 10 4.83 -4.06 -0.28
C LYS A 10 5.09 -2.57 -0.11
N ARG A 11 5.82 -1.96 -1.04
CA ARG A 11 6.00 -0.50 -1.13
C ARG A 11 4.78 0.11 -1.83
N ALA A 12 4.58 1.42 -1.72
CA ALA A 12 3.48 2.12 -2.38
C ALA A 12 3.46 1.88 -3.91
N VAL A 13 4.64 1.87 -4.54
CA VAL A 13 4.80 1.64 -5.99
C VAL A 13 4.46 0.22 -6.42
N ASP A 14 4.67 -0.77 -5.56
CA ASP A 14 4.33 -2.17 -5.85
C ASP A 14 2.81 -2.39 -5.86
N LEU A 15 2.04 -1.44 -5.31
CA LEU A 15 0.58 -1.49 -5.23
C LEU A 15 -0.10 -0.82 -6.44
N PHE A 16 0.65 -0.21 -7.36
CA PHE A 16 0.07 0.41 -8.55
C PHE A 16 -0.67 -0.61 -9.42
N GLY A 17 -0.14 -1.82 -9.59
CA GLY A 17 -0.83 -2.89 -10.32
C GLY A 17 -2.13 -3.35 -9.66
N ALA A 18 -2.32 -3.08 -8.37
CA ALA A 18 -3.57 -3.35 -7.65
C ALA A 18 -4.60 -2.21 -7.76
N LEU A 19 -4.22 -1.05 -8.30
CA LEU A 19 -5.06 0.13 -8.47
C LEU A 19 -5.36 0.42 -9.95
N PHE A 20 -4.45 0.03 -10.84
CA PHE A 20 -4.52 0.33 -12.26
C PHE A 20 -4.33 -0.95 -13.08
N THR A 21 -5.25 -1.19 -14.02
CA THR A 21 -5.24 -2.37 -14.91
C THR A 21 -4.43 -2.16 -16.20
N ARG A 22 -3.90 -0.94 -16.41
CA ARG A 22 -3.10 -0.56 -17.58
C ARG A 22 -1.70 -0.12 -17.17
N GLU A 23 -0.78 -0.19 -18.11
CA GLU A 23 0.60 0.29 -17.93
C GLU A 23 0.62 1.79 -17.57
N ILE A 24 1.41 2.15 -16.56
CA ILE A 24 1.52 3.52 -16.07
C ILE A 24 2.74 4.16 -16.71
N GLY A 25 2.50 4.99 -17.72
CA GLY A 25 3.53 5.88 -18.27
C GLY A 25 3.95 6.95 -17.25
N SER A 26 5.10 7.59 -17.51
CA SER A 26 5.68 8.67 -16.69
C SER A 26 4.67 9.73 -16.26
N ASP A 27 3.75 10.07 -17.16
CA ASP A 27 2.78 11.16 -16.99
C ASP A 27 1.73 10.86 -15.91
N LEU A 28 1.52 9.58 -15.61
CA LEU A 28 0.55 9.11 -14.62
C LEU A 28 1.20 8.69 -13.31
N LEU A 29 2.53 8.65 -13.23
CA LEU A 29 3.26 8.17 -12.05
C LEU A 29 2.95 9.01 -10.81
N SER A 30 2.91 10.34 -10.97
CA SER A 30 2.59 11.27 -9.89
C SER A 30 1.16 11.07 -9.38
N PHE A 31 0.21 10.82 -10.29
CA PHE A 31 -1.18 10.54 -9.94
C PHE A 31 -1.32 9.20 -9.22
N ALA A 32 -0.74 8.14 -9.78
CA ALA A 32 -0.77 6.79 -9.21
C ALA A 32 -0.16 6.74 -7.80
N THR A 33 0.94 7.46 -7.59
CA THR A 33 1.59 7.58 -6.29
C THR A 33 0.65 8.21 -5.26
N ARG A 34 -0.02 9.33 -5.63
CA ARG A 34 -0.96 10.00 -4.73
C ARG A 34 -2.14 9.11 -4.36
N GLU A 35 -2.73 8.41 -5.32
CA GLU A 35 -3.86 7.51 -5.07
C GLU A 35 -3.47 6.31 -4.19
N ALA A 36 -2.29 5.73 -4.42
CA ALA A 36 -1.78 4.65 -3.59
C ALA A 36 -1.54 5.10 -2.15
N LEU A 37 -0.90 6.25 -1.95
CA LEU A 37 -0.67 6.81 -0.62
C LEU A 37 -1.97 7.20 0.08
N ALA A 38 -2.93 7.80 -0.63
CA ALA A 38 -4.24 8.12 -0.08
C ALA A 38 -4.97 6.87 0.41
N THR A 39 -4.95 5.80 -0.39
CA THR A 39 -5.55 4.51 -0.03
C THR A 39 -4.84 3.88 1.19
N LEU A 40 -3.50 3.93 1.22
CA LEU A 40 -2.71 3.41 2.34
C LEU A 40 -3.00 4.17 3.63
N ASN A 41 -3.01 5.50 3.58
CA ASN A 41 -3.34 6.36 4.71
C ASN A 41 -4.75 6.08 5.22
N HIS A 42 -5.72 5.89 4.34
CA HIS A 42 -7.08 5.51 4.73
C HIS A 42 -7.11 4.17 5.49
N LEU A 43 -6.38 3.16 5.03
CA LEU A 43 -6.31 1.86 5.72
C LEU A 43 -5.56 1.93 7.05
N GLN A 44 -4.51 2.74 7.13
CA GLN A 44 -3.78 2.97 8.38
C GLN A 44 -4.64 3.66 9.44
N LEU A 45 -5.42 4.69 9.05
CA LEU A 45 -6.35 5.37 9.96
C LEU A 45 -7.40 4.41 10.55
N ARG A 46 -7.69 3.30 9.87
CA ARG A 46 -8.59 2.25 10.34
C ARG A 46 -7.88 1.12 11.11
N GLY A 47 -6.57 1.23 11.33
CA GLY A 47 -5.75 0.20 11.97
C GLY A 47 -5.65 -1.10 11.17
N GLN A 48 -5.89 -1.07 9.85
CA GLN A 48 -5.88 -2.29 9.02
C GLN A 48 -4.53 -2.56 8.36
N VAL A 49 -3.70 -1.53 8.27
CA VAL A 49 -2.37 -1.57 7.66
C VAL A 49 -1.40 -0.89 8.62
N VAL A 50 -0.19 -1.42 8.69
CA VAL A 50 0.95 -0.78 9.35
C VAL A 50 2.07 -0.58 8.34
N ALA A 51 2.96 0.36 8.62
CA ALA A 51 4.14 0.62 7.82
C ALA A 51 5.38 0.61 8.71
N ASP A 52 6.41 -0.10 8.24
CA ASP A 52 7.73 -0.11 8.84
C ASP A 52 8.70 0.55 7.83
N GLN A 53 9.50 1.52 8.28
CA GLN A 53 10.47 2.20 7.41
C GLN A 53 11.81 1.47 7.44
N ASP A 54 12.40 1.21 6.27
CA ASP A 54 13.73 0.61 6.18
C ASP A 54 14.86 1.64 6.30
N VAL A 55 16.11 1.16 6.27
CA VAL A 55 17.33 1.97 6.37
C VAL A 55 17.50 2.98 5.24
N SER A 56 16.78 2.80 4.12
CA SER A 56 16.79 3.71 2.96
C SER A 56 15.64 4.71 3.00
N GLY A 57 14.83 4.70 4.08
CA GLY A 57 13.68 5.58 4.22
C GLY A 57 12.43 5.09 3.48
N VAL A 58 12.42 3.86 2.95
CA VAL A 58 11.28 3.31 2.22
C VAL A 58 10.29 2.71 3.20
N ASN A 59 9.02 3.11 3.08
CA ASN A 59 7.93 2.52 3.85
C ASN A 59 7.48 1.19 3.22
N TRP A 60 7.54 0.14 4.03
CA TRP A 60 7.01 -1.19 3.72
C TRP A 60 5.68 -1.39 4.44
N TYR A 61 4.61 -1.53 3.66
CA TYR A 61 3.25 -1.64 4.17
C TYR A 61 2.83 -3.10 4.26
N ARG A 62 2.15 -3.48 5.33
CA ARG A 62 1.59 -4.83 5.53
C ARG A 62 0.26 -4.77 6.26
N LEU A 63 -0.56 -5.81 6.13
CA LEU A 63 -1.78 -5.93 6.92
C LEU A 63 -1.46 -5.99 8.41
N ASP A 64 -2.27 -5.32 9.23
CA ASP A 64 -2.22 -5.52 10.68
C ASP A 64 -2.93 -6.83 11.03
N VAL A 65 -2.13 -7.85 11.36
CA VAL A 65 -2.61 -9.17 11.76
C VAL A 65 -3.44 -9.14 13.04
N ARG A 66 -3.28 -8.12 13.89
CA ARG A 66 -4.09 -7.95 15.11
C ARG A 66 -5.57 -7.68 14.76
N GLN A 67 -5.81 -7.01 13.64
CA GLN A 67 -7.15 -6.74 13.14
C GLN A 67 -7.78 -7.97 12.45
N LEU A 68 -6.96 -8.86 11.89
CA LEU A 68 -7.42 -10.13 11.28
C LEU A 68 -7.86 -11.15 12.33
N LEU A 69 -7.27 -11.14 13.52
CA LEU A 69 -7.59 -12.06 14.62
C LEU A 69 -8.76 -11.56 15.50
N ALA A 70 -9.20 -10.32 15.31
CA ALA A 70 -10.24 -9.68 16.11
C ALA A 70 -11.65 -9.77 15.48
N GLY A 71 -11.82 -10.56 14.42
CA GLY A 71 -13.08 -10.72 13.66
C GLY A 71 -13.54 -12.17 13.60
#